data_AF-A0A3D2FGT1-F1
#
_entry.id   AF-A0A3D2FGT1-F1
#
_cell.length_a   1.000
_cell.length_b   1.000
_cell.length_c   1.000
_cell.angle_alpha   90.00
_cell.angle_beta   90.00
_cell.angle_gamma   90.00
#
_symmetry.space_group_name_H-M   'P 1'
#
loop_
_entity.id
_entity.type
_entity.pdbx_description
1 polymer ?
#
loop_
_entity_poly.entity_id
_entity_poly.type
_entity_poly.pdbx_seq_one_letter_code
_entity_poly.pdbx_strand_id
1 'polypeptide(L)'
;RGHSNKLVYQYLPSRYGMNPDDLRKADAIEIVVGQGAKPGGGGMLLGQKISDRVAGMRNLPKGIDQRSACRHPDWTGPDDLEIKILELREITGWKVPIYVKVAGARPYYDVTLAVKAGADAIVLDGMQGGTAATQDVFIE
;
A
#
# COMPACT_ATOMS: atom_id res chain seq x y z
N ARG A 1 -1.39 18.47 10.39
CA ARG A 1 -2.65 17.73 10.10
C ARG A 1 -3.78 18.74 9.83
N GLY A 2 -3.81 19.35 8.63
CA GLY A 2 -4.73 20.46 8.36
C GLY A 2 -6.17 20.06 7.98
N HIS A 3 -6.36 18.83 7.49
CA HIS A 3 -7.65 18.39 6.92
C HIS A 3 -8.23 17.12 7.55
N SER A 4 -7.47 16.42 8.41
CA SER A 4 -7.95 15.23 9.11
C SER A 4 -7.29 15.12 10.47
N ASN A 5 -8.07 14.70 11.47
CA ASN A 5 -7.57 14.37 12.80
C ASN A 5 -6.78 13.05 12.81
N LYS A 6 -7.17 12.10 11.95
CA LYS A 6 -6.55 10.77 11.84
C LYS A 6 -5.86 10.57 10.49
N LEU A 7 -4.70 9.93 10.51
CA LEU A 7 -3.90 9.61 9.33
C LEU A 7 -3.58 8.12 9.32
N VAL A 8 -4.16 7.39 8.37
CA VAL A 8 -3.71 6.03 8.02
C VAL A 8 -2.75 6.18 6.84
N TYR A 9 -1.49 5.86 7.05
CA TYR A 9 -0.47 5.97 6.00
C TYR A 9 -0.38 4.67 5.21
N GLN A 10 -0.56 4.73 3.89
CA GLN A 10 -0.44 3.54 3.03
C GLN A 10 1.01 3.29 2.61
N TYR A 11 1.51 2.11 2.94
CA TYR A 11 2.82 1.61 2.54
C TYR A 11 2.68 0.78 1.24
N LEU A 12 2.81 1.46 0.10
CA LEU A 12 2.56 0.92 -1.24
C LEU A 12 3.79 0.22 -1.85
N PRO A 13 3.65 -0.80 -2.72
CA PRO A 13 4.76 -1.55 -3.33
C PRO A 13 5.92 -0.69 -3.87
N SER A 14 5.63 0.36 -4.63
CA SER A 14 6.66 1.18 -5.26
C SER A 14 7.27 2.27 -4.39
N ARG A 15 6.81 2.45 -3.14
CA ARG A 15 7.39 3.42 -2.17
C ARG A 15 7.50 4.86 -2.67
N TYR A 16 6.69 5.27 -3.66
CA TYR A 16 6.76 6.62 -4.22
C TYR A 16 6.52 7.69 -3.14
N GLY A 17 7.53 8.53 -2.89
CA GLY A 17 7.50 9.56 -1.86
C GLY A 17 7.42 9.01 -0.43
N MET A 18 7.73 7.73 -0.21
CA MET A 18 7.76 7.16 1.13
C MET A 18 8.89 7.78 1.93
N ASN A 19 8.56 8.31 3.11
CA ASN A 19 9.51 8.92 4.03
C ASN A 19 9.24 8.45 5.47
N PRO A 20 10.25 7.94 6.19
CA PRO A 20 10.11 7.57 7.60
C PRO A 20 9.52 8.64 8.50
N ASP A 21 9.78 9.92 8.25
CA ASP A 21 9.20 11.01 9.06
C ASP A 21 7.69 11.11 8.93
N ASP A 22 7.13 10.73 7.78
CA ASP A 22 5.68 10.72 7.58
C ASP A 22 5.04 9.47 8.18
N LEU A 23 5.74 8.33 8.15
CA LEU A 23 5.32 7.12 8.87
C LEU A 23 5.20 7.39 10.37
N ARG A 24 6.15 8.11 10.97
CA ARG A 24 6.11 8.50 12.40
C ARG A 24 4.96 9.44 12.76
N LYS A 25 4.38 10.14 11.78
CA LYS A 25 3.24 11.04 11.98
C LYS A 25 1.88 10.33 11.83
N ALA A 26 1.85 9.06 11.42
CA ALA A 26 0.63 8.31 11.20
C ALA A 26 -0.04 7.89 12.53
N ASP A 27 -1.34 7.61 12.51
CA ASP A 27 -2.07 6.96 13.61
C ASP A 27 -2.26 5.46 13.37
N ALA A 28 -2.03 5.00 12.14
CA ALA A 28 -1.92 3.61 11.73
C ALA A 28 -1.15 3.53 10.39
N ILE A 29 -0.53 2.39 10.12
CA ILE A 29 0.12 2.14 8.82
C ILE A 29 -0.61 1.00 8.14
N GLU A 30 -0.99 1.17 6.88
CA GLU A 30 -1.63 0.13 6.07
C GLU A 30 -0.67 -0.36 5.00
N ILE A 31 -0.19 -1.59 5.13
CA ILE A 31 0.58 -2.28 4.09
C ILE A 31 -0.40 -2.75 3.01
N VAL A 32 -0.21 -2.28 1.78
CA VAL A 32 -1.14 -2.56 0.68
C VAL A 32 -0.60 -3.68 -0.19
N VAL A 33 -1.13 -4.88 0.00
CA VAL A 33 -0.82 -6.06 -0.83
C VAL A 33 -1.70 -6.09 -2.07
N GLY A 34 -2.96 -5.66 -1.95
CA GLY A 34 -3.89 -5.62 -3.07
C GLY A 34 -5.04 -4.63 -2.86
N GLN A 35 -5.74 -4.34 -3.95
CA GLN A 35 -6.98 -3.57 -3.94
C GLN A 35 -8.07 -4.27 -4.74
N GLY A 36 -9.32 -4.06 -4.35
CA GLY A 36 -10.47 -4.75 -4.93
C GLY A 36 -10.65 -4.53 -6.43
N ALA A 37 -10.40 -3.30 -6.91
CA ALA A 37 -10.57 -2.92 -8.31
C ALA A 37 -9.60 -3.63 -9.29
N LYS A 38 -8.47 -4.11 -8.76
CA LYS A 38 -7.40 -4.73 -9.54
C LYS A 38 -6.56 -5.66 -8.65
N PRO A 39 -7.14 -6.78 -8.20
CA PRO A 39 -6.39 -7.79 -7.47
C PRO A 39 -5.21 -8.26 -8.32
N GLY A 40 -4.00 -8.36 -7.74
CA GLY A 40 -2.78 -8.72 -8.48
C GLY A 40 -2.13 -7.58 -9.28
N GLY A 41 -2.82 -6.46 -9.50
CA GLY A 41 -2.29 -5.31 -10.23
C GLY A 41 -1.64 -4.25 -9.34
N GLY A 42 -0.64 -3.54 -9.89
CA GLY A 42 -0.06 -2.36 -9.26
C GLY A 42 -0.88 -1.08 -9.47
N GLY A 43 -0.67 -0.07 -8.61
CA GLY A 43 -1.15 1.31 -8.80
C GLY A 43 -0.76 1.90 -10.15
N MET A 44 -1.64 2.73 -10.75
CA MET A 44 -1.38 3.44 -12.00
C MET A 44 -1.64 4.93 -11.80
N LEU A 45 -0.69 5.76 -12.21
CA LEU A 45 -0.82 7.21 -12.21
C LEU A 45 -0.42 7.75 -13.57
N LEU A 46 -1.40 8.25 -14.32
CA LEU A 46 -1.17 8.84 -15.64
C LEU A 46 -0.35 10.13 -15.52
N GLY A 47 0.60 10.33 -16.44
CA GLY A 47 1.53 11.45 -16.47
C GLY A 47 0.84 12.81 -16.50
N GLN A 48 -0.31 12.91 -17.17
CA GLN A 48 -1.16 14.11 -17.17
C GLN A 48 -1.65 14.52 -15.76
N LYS A 49 -1.71 13.58 -14.80
CA LYS A 49 -2.07 13.85 -13.40
C LYS A 49 -0.83 14.16 -12.53
N ILE A 50 0.38 14.06 -13.08
CA ILE A 50 1.65 14.34 -12.38
C ILE A 50 2.02 15.80 -12.61
N SER A 51 1.39 16.68 -11.83
CA SER A 51 1.79 18.09 -11.71
C SER A 51 3.13 18.23 -10.99
N ASP A 52 3.75 19.42 -11.02
CA ASP A 52 5.02 19.70 -10.32
C ASP A 52 4.96 19.34 -8.83
N ARG A 53 3.82 19.63 -8.20
CA ARG A 53 3.58 19.28 -6.80
C ARG A 53 3.56 17.76 -6.58
N VAL A 54 2.88 17.01 -7.46
CA VAL A 54 2.80 15.54 -7.34
C VAL A 54 4.15 14.89 -7.61
N ALA A 55 4.86 15.38 -8.63
CA ALA A 55 6.22 14.97 -8.96
C ALA A 55 7.16 15.13 -7.74
N GLY A 56 7.17 16.32 -7.13
CA GLY A 56 7.98 16.60 -5.95
C GLY A 56 7.59 15.77 -4.72
N MET A 57 6.29 15.60 -4.45
CA MET A 57 5.84 14.80 -3.30
C MET A 57 6.15 13.31 -3.43
N ARG A 58 6.30 12.80 -4.65
CA ARG A 58 6.45 11.36 -4.92
C ARG A 58 7.82 10.97 -5.45
N ASN A 59 8.73 11.93 -5.63
CA ASN A 59 10.00 11.78 -6.33
C ASN A 59 9.84 11.14 -7.71
N LEU A 60 8.88 11.64 -8.48
CA LEU A 60 8.53 11.14 -9.81
C LEU A 60 8.86 12.15 -10.91
N PRO A 61 9.24 11.71 -12.12
CA PRO A 61 9.36 12.61 -13.26
C PRO A 61 7.99 13.15 -13.69
N LYS A 62 7.91 14.45 -13.94
CA LYS A 62 6.69 15.13 -14.40
C LYS A 62 6.25 14.60 -15.78
N GLY A 63 4.95 14.39 -15.95
CA GLY A 63 4.36 14.06 -17.25
C GLY A 63 4.58 12.61 -17.71
N ILE A 64 5.24 11.76 -16.93
CA ILE A 64 5.53 10.36 -17.30
C ILE A 64 4.62 9.41 -16.52
N ASP A 65 3.88 8.57 -17.24
CA ASP A 65 3.05 7.52 -16.65
C ASP A 65 3.84 6.65 -15.66
N GLN A 66 3.28 6.46 -14.47
CA GLN A 66 3.85 5.58 -13.45
C GLN A 66 3.02 4.33 -13.26
N ARG A 67 3.70 3.19 -13.29
CA ARG A 67 3.15 1.87 -13.02
C ARG A 67 3.87 1.31 -11.81
N SER A 68 3.13 1.17 -10.72
CA SER A 68 3.64 0.54 -9.52
C SER A 68 3.85 -0.95 -9.75
N ALA A 69 4.82 -1.53 -9.06
CA ALA A 69 4.97 -2.99 -9.03
C ALA A 69 3.71 -3.65 -8.47
N CYS A 70 3.40 -4.86 -8.95
CA CYS A 70 2.30 -5.71 -8.46
C CYS A 70 2.58 -6.32 -7.08
N ARG A 71 3.87 -6.51 -6.75
CA ARG A 71 4.35 -7.02 -5.47
C ARG A 71 5.32 -6.05 -4.83
N HIS A 72 5.44 -6.12 -3.51
CA HIS A 72 6.52 -5.47 -2.79
C HIS A 72 7.86 -6.05 -3.28
N PRO A 73 8.76 -5.23 -3.88
CA PRO A 73 9.99 -5.74 -4.52
C PRO A 73 10.94 -6.42 -3.55
N ASP A 74 10.88 -6.03 -2.27
CA ASP A 74 11.66 -6.57 -1.17
C ASP A 74 11.10 -7.89 -0.61
N TRP A 75 10.02 -8.44 -1.18
CA TRP A 75 9.41 -9.67 -0.72
C TRP A 75 9.59 -10.80 -1.73
N THR A 76 10.09 -11.92 -1.22
CA THR A 76 10.28 -13.20 -1.89
C THR A 76 9.26 -14.25 -1.43
N GLY A 77 8.70 -14.08 -0.23
CA GLY A 77 7.71 -14.99 0.34
C GLY A 77 6.88 -14.36 1.46
N PRO A 78 5.99 -15.15 2.07
CA PRO A 78 5.09 -14.67 3.12
C PRO A 78 5.80 -14.24 4.41
N ASP A 79 6.98 -14.80 4.70
CA ASP A 79 7.72 -14.47 5.93
C ASP A 79 8.33 -13.05 5.87
N ASP A 80 8.50 -12.48 4.67
CA ASP A 80 8.95 -11.09 4.50
C ASP A 80 7.91 -10.06 4.98
N LEU A 81 6.63 -10.46 5.06
CA LEU A 81 5.57 -9.63 5.64
C LEU A 81 5.80 -9.43 7.14
N GLU A 82 6.21 -10.47 7.86
CA GLU A 82 6.50 -10.39 9.30
C GLU A 82 7.67 -9.44 9.56
N ILE A 83 8.75 -9.59 8.79
CA ILE A 83 9.92 -8.70 8.85
C ILE A 83 9.49 -7.24 8.60
N LYS A 84 8.63 -7.01 7.59
CA LYS A 84 8.18 -5.66 7.29
C LYS A 84 7.29 -5.07 8.38
N ILE A 85 6.41 -5.88 8.98
CA ILE A 85 5.57 -5.43 10.11
C ILE A 85 6.47 -5.03 11.30
N LEU A 86 7.51 -5.82 11.59
CA LEU A 86 8.47 -5.49 12.64
C LEU A 86 9.22 -4.18 12.36
N GLU A 87 9.72 -3.99 11.14
CA GLU A 87 10.40 -2.74 10.73
C GLU A 87 9.49 -1.51 10.91
N LEU A 88 8.23 -1.60 10.49
CA LEU A 88 7.27 -0.49 10.63
C LEU A 88 6.91 -0.22 12.10
N ARG A 89 6.84 -1.26 12.94
CA ARG A 89 6.67 -1.12 14.39
C ARG A 89 7.87 -0.42 15.00
N GLU A 90 9.09 -0.77 14.62
CA GLU A 90 10.31 -0.09 15.09
C GLU A 90 10.33 1.38 14.68
N ILE A 91 10.05 1.70 13.41
CA ILE A 91 10.00 3.07 12.90
C ILE A 91 9.01 3.93 13.69
N THR A 92 7.87 3.37 14.07
CA THR A 92 6.79 4.06 14.80
C THR A 92 6.92 3.97 16.33
N GLY A 93 7.98 3.33 16.83
CA GLY A 93 8.21 3.14 18.26
C GLY A 93 7.11 2.30 18.94
N TRP A 94 6.49 1.38 18.19
CA TRP A 94 5.44 0.46 18.65
C TRP A 94 4.16 1.14 19.15
N LYS A 95 3.87 2.36 18.66
CA LYS A 95 2.74 3.18 19.14
C LYS A 95 1.49 3.12 18.29
N VAL A 96 1.57 2.57 17.08
CA VAL A 96 0.48 2.57 16.10
C VAL A 96 0.24 1.17 15.56
N PRO A 97 -1.02 0.80 15.25
CA PRO A 97 -1.32 -0.49 14.67
C PRO A 97 -0.87 -0.57 13.20
N ILE A 98 -0.49 -1.77 12.78
CA ILE A 98 -0.12 -2.10 11.41
C ILE A 98 -1.24 -2.92 10.77
N TYR A 99 -1.85 -2.36 9.74
CA TYR A 99 -2.90 -3.00 8.96
C TYR A 99 -2.30 -3.70 7.74
N VAL A 100 -2.91 -4.80 7.34
CA VAL A 100 -2.61 -5.45 6.05
C VAL A 100 -3.86 -5.42 5.20
N LYS A 101 -3.79 -4.74 4.07
CA LYS A 101 -4.88 -4.64 3.11
C LYS A 101 -4.69 -5.66 1.99
N VAL A 102 -5.70 -6.52 1.82
CA VAL A 102 -5.74 -7.60 0.82
C VAL A 102 -6.96 -7.43 -0.08
N ALA A 103 -6.83 -7.83 -1.34
CA ALA A 103 -7.96 -7.86 -2.27
C ALA A 103 -8.74 -9.18 -2.10
N GLY A 104 -10.03 -9.18 -2.43
CA GLY A 104 -10.91 -10.34 -2.36
C GLY A 104 -10.65 -11.44 -3.39
N ALA A 105 -9.40 -11.87 -3.58
CA ALA A 105 -9.02 -12.95 -4.50
C ALA A 105 -8.94 -14.30 -3.78
N ARG A 106 -8.10 -14.43 -2.75
CA ARG A 106 -7.96 -15.66 -1.94
C ARG A 106 -8.09 -15.36 -0.44
N PRO A 107 -9.24 -14.80 0.02
CA PRO A 107 -9.34 -14.20 1.37
C PRO A 107 -8.94 -15.13 2.50
N TYR A 108 -9.28 -16.42 2.42
CA TYR A 108 -8.90 -17.40 3.44
C TYR A 108 -7.38 -17.46 3.62
N TYR A 109 -6.63 -17.65 2.54
CA TYR A 109 -5.17 -17.78 2.58
C TYR A 109 -4.51 -16.44 2.92
N ASP A 110 -4.96 -15.35 2.32
CA ASP A 110 -4.38 -14.03 2.51
C ASP A 110 -4.55 -13.55 3.95
N VAL A 111 -5.73 -13.78 4.55
CA VAL A 111 -6.00 -13.48 5.97
C VAL A 111 -5.15 -14.37 6.88
N THR A 112 -5.04 -15.69 6.61
CA THR A 112 -4.19 -16.57 7.43
C THR A 112 -2.73 -16.12 7.44
N LEU A 113 -2.18 -15.71 6.29
CA LEU A 113 -0.81 -15.20 6.20
C LEU A 113 -0.64 -13.87 6.95
N ALA A 114 -1.60 -12.95 6.83
CA ALA A 114 -1.55 -11.67 7.54
C ALA A 114 -1.66 -11.85 9.06
N VAL A 115 -2.51 -12.77 9.55
CA VAL A 115 -2.56 -13.13 10.97
C VAL A 115 -1.24 -13.73 11.43
N LYS A 116 -0.68 -14.69 10.67
CA LYS A 116 0.63 -15.30 10.98
C LYS A 116 1.73 -14.24 11.12
N ALA A 117 1.75 -13.26 10.21
CA ALA A 117 2.75 -12.20 10.20
C ALA A 117 2.57 -11.14 11.31
N GLY A 118 1.48 -11.20 12.08
CA GLY A 118 1.25 -10.30 13.22
C GLY A 118 0.55 -8.98 12.87
N ALA A 119 -0.27 -8.95 11.83
CA ALA A 119 -1.09 -7.78 11.52
C ALA A 119 -2.07 -7.45 12.66
N ASP A 120 -2.17 -6.17 13.01
CA ASP A 120 -3.08 -5.69 14.07
C ASP A 120 -4.54 -5.57 13.56
N ALA A 121 -4.70 -5.34 12.26
CA ALA A 121 -5.98 -5.42 11.57
C ALA A 121 -5.79 -5.89 10.13
N ILE A 122 -6.81 -6.53 9.57
CA ILE A 122 -6.79 -6.99 8.19
C ILE A 122 -7.96 -6.32 7.46
N VAL A 123 -7.63 -5.64 6.36
CA VAL A 123 -8.59 -4.92 5.53
C VAL A 123 -8.86 -5.75 4.29
N LEU A 124 -10.03 -6.38 4.22
CA LEU A 124 -10.48 -7.15 3.06
C LEU A 124 -11.22 -6.23 2.08
N ASP A 125 -10.60 -5.95 0.93
CA ASP A 125 -11.13 -5.07 -0.10
C ASP A 125 -11.87 -5.87 -1.19
N GLY A 126 -13.18 -5.68 -1.28
CA GLY A 126 -14.05 -6.43 -2.20
C GLY A 126 -13.91 -5.97 -3.67
N MET A 127 -14.27 -6.85 -4.61
CA MET A 127 -14.09 -6.66 -6.06
C MET A 127 -14.69 -5.34 -6.61
N GLN A 128 -15.71 -4.79 -5.95
CA GLN A 128 -16.38 -3.55 -6.36
C GLN A 128 -15.67 -2.26 -5.87
N GLY A 129 -14.43 -2.37 -5.37
CA GLY A 129 -13.61 -1.21 -5.01
C GLY A 129 -13.40 -0.28 -6.21
N GLY A 130 -13.51 1.03 -5.98
CA GLY A 130 -13.27 2.03 -7.02
C GLY A 130 -11.78 2.20 -7.33
N THR A 131 -11.46 2.70 -8.53
CA THR A 131 -10.10 3.12 -8.89
C THR A 131 -10.12 4.20 -9.96
N ALA A 132 -9.16 5.12 -9.92
CA ALA A 132 -9.07 6.21 -10.89
C ALA A 132 -8.38 5.83 -12.20
N ALA A 133 -7.67 4.69 -12.23
CA ALA A 133 -6.98 4.15 -13.40
C ALA A 133 -6.70 2.65 -13.21
N THR A 134 -7.26 1.83 -14.11
CA THR A 134 -7.02 0.39 -14.22
C THR A 134 -7.32 -0.08 -15.64
N GLN A 135 -6.88 -1.30 -15.97
CA GLN A 135 -7.33 -1.98 -17.18
C GLN A 135 -8.76 -2.51 -16.98
N ASP A 136 -9.58 -2.52 -18.04
CA ASP A 136 -10.94 -3.06 -18.00
C ASP A 136 -10.96 -4.58 -17.80
N VAL A 137 -9.91 -5.27 -18.26
CA VAL A 137 -9.73 -6.71 -18.11
C VAL A 137 -8.28 -6.99 -17.75
N PHE A 138 -8.09 -7.78 -16.69
CA PHE A 138 -6.81 -8.46 -16.42
C PHE A 138 -6.87 -9.82 -17.12
N ILE A 139 -6.05 -9.98 -18.15
CA ILE A 139 -5.78 -11.29 -18.76
C ILE A 139 -4.46 -11.75 -18.15
N GLU A 140 -4.54 -12.44 -17.02
CA GLU A 140 -3.43 -13.20 -16.44
C GLU A 140 -3.69 -14.69 -16.60
#